data_AF-A0A091NQF3-F1
#
_entry.id   AF-A0A091NQF3-F1
#
_cell.length_a   1.000
_cell.length_b   1.000
_cell.length_c   1.000
_cell.angle_alpha   90.00
_cell.angle_beta   90.00
_cell.angle_gamma   90.00
#
_symmetry.space_group_name_H-M   'P 1'
#
loop_
_entity.id
_entity.type
_entity.pdbx_description
1 polymer ?
#
loop_
_entity_poly.entity_id
_entity_poly.type
_entity_poly.pdbx_seq_one_letter_code
_entity_poly.pdbx_strand_id
1 'polypeptide(L)'
;LLKQESPELLQLIEDFEVKLMELKDELHPLLQMVRNGTIPQGKGSRYLQTKYNLYLNYCANISFYLVLKSKRIPVHSHPVIERLVAYRNIINDLAVIDQKLSSQVRVLLKNYYDKKEDKIRKEKKFAAFLTLDAMKKKSKRAPALANGQAVASEPLEEEAALKYYQMMEEKLKLKRKRTEDQETLEEEVLEGEDPNKKRGVTYQMIKNKGLTPRRRKIDRNPRVKHREKFRRAKIRRKGQVREVRRELHRYSGELSGIRAGVKKSRKLQ
;
A
#
# COMPACT_ATOMS: atom_id res chain seq x y z
N LEU A 1 15.40 20.37 -27.74
CA LEU A 1 15.91 19.77 -26.49
C LEU A 1 15.12 18.52 -26.11
N LEU A 2 13.96 18.58 -25.44
CA LEU A 2 13.24 17.38 -24.97
C LEU A 2 12.84 16.38 -26.07
N LYS A 3 12.39 16.88 -27.23
CA LYS A 3 12.06 16.08 -28.42
C LYS A 3 13.29 15.50 -29.14
N GLN A 4 14.47 16.11 -28.95
CA GLN A 4 15.74 15.62 -29.50
C GLN A 4 16.38 14.55 -28.59
N GLU A 5 16.24 14.67 -27.28
CA GLU A 5 16.83 13.74 -26.31
C GLU A 5 15.98 12.47 -26.10
N SER A 6 14.66 12.56 -26.29
CA SER A 6 13.76 11.41 -26.16
C SER A 6 12.46 11.63 -26.95
N PRO A 7 12.41 11.29 -28.24
CA PRO A 7 11.20 11.41 -29.04
C PRO A 7 10.06 10.50 -28.56
N GLU A 8 10.38 9.35 -27.96
CA GLU A 8 9.43 8.37 -27.42
C GLU A 8 8.62 8.91 -26.23
N LEU A 9 9.14 9.92 -25.53
CA LEU A 9 8.52 10.45 -24.32
C LEU A 9 7.15 11.06 -24.61
N LEU A 10 6.99 11.75 -25.74
CA LEU A 10 5.73 12.39 -26.10
C LEU A 10 4.62 11.34 -26.30
N GLN A 11 4.94 10.25 -27.01
CA GLN A 11 4.02 9.14 -27.21
C GLN A 11 3.64 8.49 -25.88
N LEU A 12 4.60 8.33 -24.96
CA LEU A 12 4.32 7.76 -23.63
C LEU A 12 3.44 8.66 -22.76
N ILE A 13 3.54 9.99 -22.89
CA ILE A 13 2.69 10.93 -22.17
C ILE A 13 1.26 10.87 -22.71
N GLU A 14 1.09 10.88 -24.03
CA GLU A 14 -0.23 10.72 -24.67
C GLU A 14 -0.87 9.39 -24.27
N ASP A 15 -0.12 8.28 -24.34
CA ASP A 15 -0.57 6.97 -23.89
C ASP A 15 -0.96 6.98 -22.40
N PHE A 16 -0.20 7.68 -21.56
CA PHE A 16 -0.47 7.80 -20.13
C PHE A 16 -1.80 8.51 -19.86
N GLU A 17 -2.04 9.64 -20.53
CA GLU A 17 -3.28 10.40 -20.40
C GLU A 17 -4.49 9.58 -20.86
N VAL A 18 -4.40 8.95 -22.04
CA VAL A 18 -5.46 8.10 -22.58
C VAL A 18 -5.78 6.94 -21.63
N LYS A 19 -4.76 6.22 -21.13
CA LYS A 19 -4.98 5.09 -20.22
C LYS A 19 -5.47 5.51 -18.84
N LEU A 20 -5.12 6.71 -18.36
CA LEU A 20 -5.70 7.27 -17.15
C LEU A 20 -7.17 7.65 -17.31
N MET A 21 -7.56 8.21 -18.47
CA MET A 21 -8.95 8.48 -18.78
C MET A 21 -9.76 7.18 -18.85
N GLU A 22 -9.27 6.15 -19.58
CA GLU A 22 -9.91 4.82 -19.63
C GLU A 22 -10.06 4.20 -18.22
N LEU A 23 -9.03 4.34 -17.36
CA LEU A 23 -9.09 3.86 -15.98
C LEU A 23 -10.17 4.56 -15.14
N LYS A 24 -10.28 5.88 -15.26
CA LYS A 24 -11.18 6.71 -14.46
C LYS A 24 -12.63 6.62 -14.94
N ASP A 25 -12.84 6.66 -16.25
CA ASP A 25 -14.17 6.80 -16.84
C ASP A 25 -14.81 5.44 -17.18
N GLU A 26 -14.01 4.41 -17.50
CA GLU A 26 -14.54 3.09 -17.82
C GLU A 26 -14.32 2.08 -16.68
N LEU A 27 -13.06 1.81 -16.31
CA LEU A 27 -12.74 0.68 -15.45
C LEU A 27 -13.13 0.91 -13.99
N HIS A 28 -12.98 2.15 -13.49
CA HIS A 28 -13.32 2.46 -12.11
C HIS A 28 -14.83 2.31 -11.80
N PRO A 29 -15.76 2.86 -12.61
CA PRO A 29 -17.19 2.59 -12.46
C PRO A 29 -17.54 1.11 -12.51
N LEU A 30 -16.96 0.35 -13.45
CA LEU A 30 -17.22 -1.08 -13.59
C LEU A 30 -16.75 -1.86 -12.37
N LEU A 31 -15.59 -1.52 -11.80
CA LEU A 31 -15.13 -2.14 -10.56
C LEU A 31 -16.02 -1.80 -9.36
N GLN A 32 -16.57 -0.59 -9.29
CA GLN A 32 -17.58 -0.27 -8.28
C GLN A 32 -18.84 -1.11 -8.46
N MET A 33 -19.29 -1.35 -9.70
CA MET A 33 -20.44 -2.23 -9.98
C MET A 33 -20.17 -3.69 -9.60
N VAL A 34 -18.93 -4.17 -9.79
CA VAL A 34 -18.51 -5.50 -9.31
C VAL A 34 -18.52 -5.56 -7.78
N ARG A 35 -18.07 -4.50 -7.09
CA ARG A 35 -18.12 -4.43 -5.62
C ARG A 35 -19.54 -4.36 -5.07
N ASN A 36 -20.42 -3.64 -5.76
CA ASN A 36 -21.83 -3.49 -5.40
C ASN A 36 -22.67 -4.74 -5.75
N GLY A 37 -22.09 -5.74 -6.40
CA GLY A 37 -22.75 -7.00 -6.73
C GLY A 37 -23.64 -6.97 -7.98
N THR A 38 -23.70 -5.85 -8.71
CA THR A 38 -24.48 -5.75 -9.97
C THR A 38 -23.90 -6.64 -11.06
N ILE A 39 -22.57 -6.81 -11.08
CA ILE A 39 -21.87 -7.75 -11.96
C ILE A 39 -21.50 -8.97 -11.12
N PRO A 40 -21.99 -10.18 -11.46
CA PRO A 40 -21.69 -11.37 -10.68
C PRO A 40 -20.20 -11.72 -10.76
N GLN A 41 -19.69 -12.36 -9.70
CA GLN A 41 -18.32 -12.84 -9.68
C GLN A 41 -18.16 -13.97 -10.72
N GLY A 42 -17.26 -13.77 -11.68
CA GLY A 42 -17.06 -14.69 -12.79
C GLY A 42 -15.86 -14.32 -13.65
N LYS A 43 -15.79 -14.89 -14.86
CA LYS A 43 -14.69 -14.63 -15.79
C LYS A 43 -14.61 -13.15 -16.17
N GLY A 44 -15.76 -12.48 -16.33
CA GLY A 44 -15.83 -11.04 -16.63
C GLY A 44 -15.36 -10.14 -15.48
N SER A 45 -15.76 -10.42 -14.24
CA SER A 45 -15.30 -9.61 -13.07
C SER A 45 -13.78 -9.75 -12.87
N ARG A 46 -13.24 -10.96 -13.04
CA ARG A 46 -11.80 -11.21 -12.98
C ARG A 46 -11.06 -10.50 -14.12
N TYR A 47 -11.60 -10.52 -15.33
CA TYR A 47 -11.04 -9.79 -16.48
C TYR A 47 -10.94 -8.29 -16.19
N LEU A 48 -12.00 -7.67 -15.68
CA LEU A 48 -12.01 -6.25 -15.32
C LEU A 48 -10.98 -5.93 -14.22
N GLN A 49 -10.85 -6.79 -13.21
CA GLN A 49 -9.82 -6.64 -12.17
C GLN A 49 -8.40 -6.75 -12.74
N THR A 50 -8.15 -7.74 -13.61
CA THR A 50 -6.83 -7.90 -14.24
C THR A 50 -6.51 -6.75 -15.18
N LYS A 51 -7.48 -6.27 -15.97
CA LYS A 51 -7.32 -5.14 -16.88
C LYS A 51 -7.03 -3.84 -16.11
N TYR A 52 -7.77 -3.59 -15.03
CA TYR A 52 -7.51 -2.46 -14.14
C TYR A 52 -6.10 -2.51 -13.54
N ASN A 53 -5.69 -3.66 -13.01
CA ASN A 53 -4.34 -3.83 -12.47
C ASN A 53 -3.26 -3.67 -13.55
N LEU A 54 -3.48 -4.19 -14.76
CA LEU A 54 -2.55 -4.06 -15.88
C LEU A 54 -2.34 -2.59 -16.23
N TYR A 55 -3.41 -1.83 -16.45
CA TYR A 55 -3.34 -0.42 -16.79
C TYR A 55 -2.73 0.41 -15.66
N LEU A 56 -3.10 0.14 -14.40
CA LEU A 56 -2.52 0.82 -13.26
C LEU A 56 -1.00 0.60 -13.17
N ASN A 57 -0.54 -0.65 -13.40
CA ASN A 57 0.88 -0.97 -13.44
C ASN A 57 1.57 -0.33 -14.65
N TYR A 58 0.94 -0.28 -15.82
CA TYR A 58 1.48 0.41 -17.00
C TYR A 58 1.68 1.91 -16.72
N CYS A 59 0.63 2.59 -16.22
CA CYS A 59 0.69 3.98 -15.79
C CYS A 59 1.78 4.21 -14.72
N ALA A 60 1.90 3.32 -13.74
CA ALA A 60 2.94 3.41 -12.72
C ALA A 60 4.36 3.32 -13.33
N ASN A 61 4.59 2.42 -14.29
CA ASN A 61 5.88 2.30 -14.96
C ASN A 61 6.18 3.50 -15.87
N ILE A 62 5.17 4.09 -16.53
CA ILE A 62 5.33 5.34 -17.27
C ILE A 62 5.71 6.46 -16.31
N SER A 63 4.98 6.63 -15.20
CA SER A 63 5.30 7.67 -14.21
C SER A 63 6.74 7.55 -13.68
N PHE A 64 7.22 6.32 -13.47
CA PHE A 64 8.60 6.08 -13.08
C PHE A 64 9.59 6.43 -14.19
N TYR A 65 9.29 6.11 -15.45
CA TYR A 65 10.08 6.55 -16.61
C TYR A 65 10.17 8.09 -16.69
N LEU A 66 9.06 8.79 -16.47
CA LEU A 66 9.02 10.26 -16.42
C LEU A 66 9.93 10.81 -15.32
N VAL A 67 9.92 10.19 -14.13
CA VAL A 67 10.80 10.59 -13.01
C VAL A 67 12.27 10.35 -13.33
N LEU A 68 12.63 9.25 -14.00
CA LEU A 68 14.01 9.02 -14.40
C LEU A 68 14.49 10.07 -15.40
N LYS A 69 13.63 10.46 -16.34
CA LYS A 69 13.93 11.51 -17.32
C LYS A 69 14.02 12.89 -16.67
N SER A 70 13.18 13.21 -15.69
CA SER A 70 13.28 14.49 -14.97
C SER A 70 14.58 14.61 -14.18
N LYS A 71 15.07 13.49 -13.62
CA LYS A 71 16.37 13.39 -12.94
C LYS A 71 17.57 13.29 -13.89
N ARG A 72 17.35 13.33 -15.21
CA ARG A 72 18.39 13.20 -16.26
C ARG A 72 19.24 11.92 -16.15
N ILE A 73 18.67 10.84 -15.62
CA ILE A 73 19.35 9.54 -15.55
C ILE A 73 19.22 8.86 -16.93
N PRO A 74 20.30 8.25 -17.47
CA PRO A 74 20.21 7.51 -18.73
C PRO A 74 19.27 6.31 -18.58
N VAL A 75 18.22 6.26 -19.39
CA VAL A 75 17.14 5.27 -19.23
C VAL A 75 17.38 3.98 -20.04
N HIS A 76 18.28 4.01 -21.02
CA HIS A 76 18.59 2.87 -21.90
C HIS A 76 18.99 1.59 -21.13
N SER A 77 19.67 1.74 -19.99
CA SER A 77 20.13 0.60 -19.17
C SER A 77 19.15 0.20 -18.07
N HIS A 78 17.97 0.81 -17.99
CA HIS A 78 17.00 0.55 -16.93
C HIS A 78 15.93 -0.46 -17.37
N PRO A 79 15.56 -1.47 -16.55
CA PRO A 79 14.57 -2.51 -16.90
C PRO A 79 13.14 -1.99 -17.10
N VAL A 80 12.91 -0.68 -17.00
CA VAL A 80 11.58 -0.08 -17.17
C VAL A 80 11.18 -0.05 -18.62
N ILE A 81 12.13 0.10 -19.54
CA ILE A 81 11.84 0.03 -20.98
C ILE A 81 11.32 -1.37 -21.34
N GLU A 82 12.01 -2.42 -20.91
CA GLU A 82 11.58 -3.81 -21.10
C GLU A 82 10.18 -4.06 -20.54
N ARG A 83 9.91 -3.54 -19.33
CA ARG A 83 8.58 -3.66 -18.70
C ARG A 83 7.49 -2.91 -19.45
N LEU A 84 7.77 -1.70 -19.95
CA LEU A 84 6.81 -0.92 -20.73
C LEU A 84 6.45 -1.64 -22.03
N VAL A 85 7.45 -2.21 -22.72
CA VAL A 85 7.23 -3.03 -23.92
C VAL A 85 6.40 -4.28 -23.57
N ALA A 86 6.72 -4.98 -22.48
CA ALA A 86 5.97 -6.14 -22.05
C ALA A 86 4.49 -5.81 -21.76
N TYR A 87 4.23 -4.71 -21.04
CA TYR A 87 2.86 -4.26 -20.79
C TYR A 87 2.15 -3.86 -22.08
N ARG A 88 2.82 -3.17 -23.01
CA ARG A 88 2.25 -2.81 -24.31
C ARG A 88 1.83 -4.03 -25.12
N ASN A 89 2.66 -5.08 -25.12
CA ASN A 89 2.34 -6.34 -25.79
C ASN A 89 1.09 -6.99 -25.20
N ILE A 90 1.01 -7.08 -23.87
CA ILE A 90 -0.17 -7.63 -23.18
C ILE A 90 -1.42 -6.77 -23.49
N ILE A 91 -1.31 -5.45 -23.52
CA ILE A 91 -2.42 -4.55 -23.87
C ILE A 91 -2.91 -4.84 -25.29
N ASN A 92 -2.00 -5.05 -26.25
CA ASN A 92 -2.35 -5.40 -27.62
C ASN A 92 -3.08 -6.76 -27.69
N ASP A 93 -2.62 -7.76 -26.94
CA ASP A 93 -3.27 -9.07 -26.86
C ASP A 93 -4.69 -8.97 -26.30
N LEU A 94 -4.90 -8.08 -25.32
CA LEU A 94 -6.23 -7.83 -24.74
C LEU A 94 -7.18 -7.07 -25.66
N ALA A 95 -6.67 -6.34 -26.66
CA ALA A 95 -7.50 -5.53 -27.56
C ALA A 95 -8.56 -6.36 -28.30
N VAL A 96 -8.24 -7.61 -28.66
CA VAL A 96 -9.19 -8.53 -29.33
C VAL A 96 -10.37 -8.86 -28.42
N ILE A 97 -10.13 -8.99 -27.12
CA ILE A 97 -11.17 -9.28 -26.12
C ILE A 97 -11.99 -8.02 -25.85
N ASP A 98 -11.33 -6.86 -25.76
CA ASP A 98 -11.98 -5.58 -25.55
C ASP A 98 -12.95 -5.23 -26.68
N GLN A 99 -12.59 -5.50 -27.94
CA GLN A 99 -13.49 -5.30 -29.07
C GLN A 99 -14.79 -6.12 -28.92
N LYS A 100 -14.69 -7.37 -28.48
CA LYS A 100 -15.85 -8.26 -28.25
C LYS A 100 -16.73 -7.79 -27.10
N LEU A 101 -16.12 -7.25 -26.04
CA LEU A 101 -16.84 -6.80 -24.83
C LEU A 101 -17.34 -5.35 -24.92
N SER A 102 -16.89 -4.59 -25.92
CA SER A 102 -17.15 -3.15 -26.06
C SER A 102 -18.63 -2.77 -26.00
N SER A 103 -19.50 -3.53 -26.66
CA SER A 103 -20.95 -3.28 -26.68
C SER A 103 -21.58 -3.44 -25.30
N GLN A 104 -21.21 -4.51 -24.58
CA GLN A 104 -21.71 -4.80 -23.24
C GLN A 104 -21.21 -3.77 -22.22
N VAL A 105 -19.94 -3.37 -22.32
CA VAL A 105 -19.34 -2.36 -21.46
C VAL A 105 -20.03 -1.00 -21.63
N ARG A 106 -20.31 -0.58 -22.88
CA ARG A 106 -21.00 0.69 -23.16
C ARG A 106 -22.40 0.73 -22.54
N VAL A 107 -23.17 -0.36 -22.64
CA VAL A 107 -24.51 -0.45 -22.03
C VAL A 107 -24.42 -0.35 -20.51
N LEU A 108 -23.46 -1.03 -19.88
CA LEU A 108 -23.26 -0.98 -18.43
C LEU A 108 -22.87 0.41 -17.94
N LEU A 109 -21.96 1.09 -18.66
CA LEU A 109 -21.53 2.44 -18.34
C LEU A 109 -22.68 3.45 -18.48
N LYS A 110 -23.46 3.38 -19.57
CA LYS A 110 -24.64 4.23 -19.77
C LYS A 110 -25.62 4.10 -18.58
N ASN A 111 -25.95 2.87 -18.21
CA ASN A 111 -26.83 2.59 -17.06
C ASN A 111 -26.27 3.08 -15.73
N TYR A 112 -24.93 3.07 -15.56
CA TYR A 112 -24.28 3.57 -14.35
C TYR A 112 -24.37 5.10 -14.26
N TYR A 113 -24.07 5.82 -15.35
CA TYR A 113 -24.15 7.28 -15.37
C TYR A 113 -25.60 7.78 -15.28
N ASP A 114 -26.55 7.13 -15.94
CA ASP A 114 -27.99 7.44 -15.82
C ASP A 114 -28.46 7.31 -14.35
N LYS A 115 -28.08 6.21 -13.67
CA LYS A 115 -28.38 6.02 -12.24
C LYS A 115 -27.70 7.03 -11.33
N LYS A 116 -26.49 7.49 -11.69
CA LYS A 116 -25.75 8.51 -10.93
C LYS A 116 -26.40 9.88 -11.09
N GLU A 117 -26.83 10.24 -12.31
CA GLU A 117 -27.60 11.46 -12.55
C GLU A 117 -28.93 11.45 -11.80
N ASP A 118 -29.67 10.34 -11.82
CA ASP A 118 -30.92 10.23 -11.09
C ASP A 118 -30.75 10.37 -9.57
N LYS A 119 -29.65 9.83 -9.01
CA LYS A 119 -29.30 10.05 -7.60
C LYS A 119 -29.01 11.52 -7.32
N ILE A 120 -28.19 12.18 -8.15
CA ILE A 120 -27.88 13.61 -8.01
C ILE A 120 -29.15 14.47 -8.15
N ARG A 121 -30.05 14.14 -9.08
CA ARG A 121 -31.34 14.83 -9.25
C ARG A 121 -32.25 14.63 -8.04
N LYS A 122 -32.31 13.42 -7.46
CA LYS A 122 -33.07 13.13 -6.23
C LYS A 122 -32.49 13.84 -5.02
N GLU A 123 -31.17 13.86 -4.85
CA GLU A 123 -30.49 14.59 -3.78
C GLU A 123 -30.69 16.10 -3.90
N LYS A 124 -30.62 16.67 -5.11
CA LYS A 124 -30.92 18.09 -5.35
C LYS A 124 -32.39 18.41 -5.06
N LYS A 125 -33.33 17.53 -5.43
CA LYS A 125 -34.76 17.66 -5.08
C LYS A 125 -35.00 17.56 -3.57
N PHE A 126 -34.31 16.66 -2.88
CA PHE A 126 -34.38 16.49 -1.43
C PHE A 126 -33.76 17.68 -0.68
N ALA A 127 -32.62 18.20 -1.14
CA ALA A 127 -32.00 19.42 -0.61
C ALA A 127 -32.89 20.65 -0.83
N ALA A 128 -33.54 20.78 -2.00
CA ALA A 128 -34.52 21.82 -2.26
C ALA A 128 -35.76 21.71 -1.34
N PHE A 129 -36.19 20.50 -1.01
CA PHE A 129 -37.29 20.23 -0.08
C PHE A 129 -36.91 20.65 1.36
N LEU A 130 -35.68 20.35 1.80
CA LEU A 130 -35.17 20.78 3.11
C LEU A 130 -34.99 22.30 3.22
N THR A 131 -34.68 23.00 2.12
CA THR A 131 -34.58 24.47 2.13
C THR A 131 -35.94 25.19 2.21
N LEU A 132 -37.04 24.53 1.84
CA LEU A 132 -38.39 25.12 1.92
C LEU A 132 -38.96 25.11 3.35
N ASP A 133 -38.55 24.15 4.20
CA ASP A 133 -38.97 24.09 5.60
C ASP A 133 -38.22 25.10 6.50
N ALA A 134 -37.05 25.59 6.08
CA ALA A 134 -36.27 26.58 6.82
C ALA A 134 -36.82 28.02 6.75
N MET A 135 -37.79 28.31 5.87
CA MET A 135 -38.38 29.66 5.71
C MET A 135 -39.66 29.91 6.54
N LYS A 136 -40.09 28.98 7.40
CA LYS A 136 -41.18 29.22 8.36
C LYS A 136 -40.74 28.89 9.80
N LYS A 137 -40.06 29.82 10.47
CA LYS A 137 -40.25 30.19 11.91
C LYS A 137 -39.11 31.05 12.47
N LYS A 138 -39.36 32.35 12.63
CA LYS A 138 -39.00 33.19 13.79
C LYS A 138 -40.21 34.13 13.98
N SER A 139 -40.83 34.34 15.13
CA SER A 139 -40.29 34.62 16.46
C SER A 139 -41.35 34.42 17.57
N LYS A 140 -40.91 34.08 18.79
CA LYS A 140 -41.20 34.73 20.10
C LYS A 140 -40.77 33.79 21.26
N ARG A 141 -39.89 34.29 22.13
CA ARG A 141 -39.49 33.75 23.47
C ARG A 141 -40.65 33.94 24.47
N ALA A 142 -40.88 33.28 25.61
CA ALA A 142 -40.51 32.07 26.41
C ALA A 142 -41.62 32.00 27.53
N PRO A 143 -41.67 31.15 28.61
CA PRO A 143 -40.90 29.97 29.05
C PRO A 143 -41.77 28.76 29.56
N ALA A 144 -41.08 27.73 30.08
CA ALA A 144 -41.48 26.80 31.16
C ALA A 144 -42.20 25.44 30.88
N LEU A 145 -41.54 24.37 31.37
CA LEU A 145 -42.01 23.08 31.93
C LEU A 145 -42.66 22.01 31.02
N ALA A 146 -41.94 20.89 30.82
CA ALA A 146 -42.37 19.51 31.18
C ALA A 146 -41.31 18.45 30.77
N ASN A 147 -41.14 17.45 31.64
CA ASN A 147 -40.12 16.40 31.62
C ASN A 147 -40.21 15.37 30.47
N GLY A 148 -39.06 14.77 30.14
CA GLY A 148 -38.95 13.52 29.36
C GLY A 148 -37.49 13.10 29.13
N GLN A 149 -37.04 12.09 29.87
CA GLN A 149 -35.66 11.58 29.98
C GLN A 149 -35.18 10.80 28.73
N ALA A 150 -33.97 11.07 28.23
CA ALA A 150 -33.11 10.09 27.55
C ALA A 150 -31.62 10.53 27.56
N VAL A 151 -30.92 9.99 28.56
CA VAL A 151 -29.49 9.68 28.74
C VAL A 151 -28.47 10.18 27.70
N ALA A 152 -27.43 10.85 28.23
CA ALA A 152 -26.21 11.29 27.60
C ALA A 152 -25.20 10.16 27.32
N SER A 153 -24.54 10.19 26.15
CA SER A 153 -23.22 9.58 25.93
C SER A 153 -22.58 10.03 24.60
N GLU A 154 -22.16 11.29 24.47
CA GLU A 154 -21.38 11.76 23.32
C GLU A 154 -20.26 12.77 23.74
N PRO A 155 -19.26 12.40 24.57
CA PRO A 155 -17.99 13.14 24.57
C PRO A 155 -16.75 12.27 24.24
N LEU A 156 -16.90 10.94 24.23
CA LEU A 156 -15.76 10.02 24.09
C LEU A 156 -15.31 9.83 22.62
N GLU A 157 -16.20 10.06 21.65
CA GLU A 157 -15.92 9.84 20.23
C GLU A 157 -15.23 11.04 19.57
N GLU A 158 -15.51 12.28 20.02
CA GLU A 158 -14.80 13.50 19.61
C GLU A 158 -13.34 13.51 20.07
N GLU A 159 -13.06 13.09 21.30
CA GLU A 159 -11.68 13.00 21.80
C GLU A 159 -10.86 11.92 21.06
N ALA A 160 -11.49 10.81 20.68
CA ALA A 160 -10.87 9.75 19.90
C ALA A 160 -10.56 10.22 18.47
N ALA A 161 -11.47 10.99 17.86
CA ALA A 161 -11.27 11.59 16.55
C ALA A 161 -10.12 12.61 16.57
N LEU A 162 -10.05 13.49 17.56
CA LEU A 162 -8.97 14.48 17.72
C LEU A 162 -7.60 13.82 17.87
N LYS A 163 -7.50 12.75 18.67
CA LYS A 163 -6.25 11.96 18.82
C LYS A 163 -5.83 11.31 17.50
N TYR A 164 -6.77 10.81 16.70
CA TYR A 164 -6.47 10.23 15.38
C TYR A 164 -5.90 11.27 14.40
N TYR A 165 -6.47 12.47 14.35
CA TYR A 165 -5.96 13.54 13.48
C TYR A 165 -4.57 14.03 13.91
N GLN A 166 -4.34 14.18 15.21
CA GLN A 166 -3.02 14.53 15.76
C GLN A 166 -1.95 13.48 15.39
N MET A 167 -2.26 12.18 15.55
CA MET A 167 -1.35 11.10 15.16
C MET A 167 -1.05 11.08 13.66
N MET A 168 -2.02 11.44 12.82
CA MET A 168 -1.82 11.54 11.38
C MET A 168 -0.94 12.73 11.00
N GLU A 169 -1.10 13.87 11.68
CA GLU A 169 -0.27 15.05 11.49
C GLU A 169 1.19 14.80 11.88
N GLU A 170 1.45 14.13 13.00
CA GLU A 170 2.80 13.75 13.43
C GLU A 170 3.49 12.82 12.42
N LYS A 171 2.76 11.84 11.86
CA LYS A 171 3.30 10.95 10.82
C LYS A 171 3.70 11.70 9.55
N LEU A 172 2.95 12.73 9.17
CA LEU A 172 3.28 13.57 8.01
C LEU A 172 4.52 14.44 8.28
N LYS A 173 4.63 15.02 9.47
CA LYS A 173 5.81 15.78 9.91
C LYS A 173 7.07 14.91 9.94
N LEU A 174 6.96 13.67 10.42
CA LEU A 174 8.08 12.72 10.46
C LEU A 174 8.55 12.31 9.04
N LYS A 175 7.62 12.20 8.08
CA LYS A 175 7.98 11.92 6.68
C LYS A 175 8.70 13.09 6.03
N ARG A 176 8.27 14.34 6.29
CA ARG A 176 8.94 15.55 5.78
C ARG A 176 10.35 15.72 6.35
N LYS A 177 10.52 15.52 7.65
CA LYS A 177 11.86 15.53 8.27
C LYS A 177 12.79 14.48 7.66
N ARG A 178 12.30 13.27 7.41
CA ARG A 178 13.11 12.23 6.74
C ARG A 178 13.53 12.59 5.32
N THR A 179 12.69 13.28 4.57
CA THR A 179 13.05 13.75 3.22
C THR A 179 14.05 14.91 3.29
N GLU A 180 13.85 15.85 4.22
CA GLU A 180 14.78 16.96 4.47
C GLU A 180 16.16 16.43 4.91
N ASP A 181 16.21 15.51 5.89
CA ASP A 181 17.45 14.85 6.35
C ASP A 181 18.19 14.15 5.19
N GLN A 182 17.44 13.57 4.26
CA GLN A 182 17.98 12.85 3.12
C GLN A 182 18.50 13.79 2.02
N GLU A 183 17.84 14.94 1.79
CA GLU A 183 18.30 15.99 0.89
C GLU A 183 19.56 16.70 1.45
N THR A 184 19.61 16.98 2.76
CA THR A 184 20.81 17.57 3.41
C THR A 184 22.02 16.64 3.36
N LEU A 185 21.81 15.32 3.46
CA LEU A 185 22.87 14.32 3.30
C LEU A 185 23.39 14.22 1.86
N GLU A 186 22.55 14.52 0.87
CA GLU A 186 22.93 14.54 -0.54
C GLU A 186 23.71 15.82 -0.90
N GLU A 187 23.40 16.95 -0.26
CA GLU A 187 24.14 18.21 -0.40
C GLU A 187 25.53 18.19 0.25
N GLU A 188 25.70 17.60 1.45
CA GLU A 188 27.02 17.49 2.11
C GLU A 188 28.02 16.61 1.34
N VAL A 189 27.55 15.66 0.52
CA VAL A 189 28.40 14.81 -0.31
C VAL A 189 28.89 15.56 -1.56
N LEU A 190 28.23 16.66 -1.93
CA LEU A 190 28.55 17.48 -3.10
C LEU A 190 29.49 18.66 -2.79
N GLU A 191 29.68 19.02 -1.52
CA GLU A 191 30.68 20.02 -1.13
C GLU A 191 32.09 19.46 -1.37
N GLY A 192 32.64 19.88 -2.50
CA GLY A 192 33.95 19.50 -3.01
C GLY A 192 35.06 19.70 -1.99
N GLU A 193 35.96 18.73 -1.95
CA GLU A 193 37.17 18.78 -1.14
C GLU A 193 37.94 20.09 -1.40
N ASP A 194 38.15 20.87 -0.33
CA ASP A 194 39.00 22.06 -0.35
C ASP A 194 40.32 21.77 -1.09
N PRO A 195 40.72 22.58 -2.09
CA PRO A 195 41.92 22.33 -2.89
C PRO A 195 43.23 22.39 -2.09
N ASN A 196 43.18 22.87 -0.84
CA ASN A 196 44.33 22.97 0.07
C ASN A 196 44.38 21.85 1.12
N LYS A 197 43.43 20.91 1.12
CA LYS A 197 43.36 19.82 2.11
C LYS A 197 44.10 18.60 1.57
N LYS A 198 45.08 18.11 2.32
CA LYS A 198 45.81 16.86 1.99
C LYS A 198 44.80 15.71 1.94
N ARG A 199 44.75 14.99 0.82
CA ARG A 199 43.88 13.81 0.65
C ARG A 199 44.21 12.77 1.71
N GLY A 200 43.25 12.47 2.57
CA GLY A 200 43.38 11.42 3.58
C GLY A 200 43.36 10.04 2.95
N VAL A 201 44.05 9.08 3.56
CA VAL A 201 44.01 7.68 3.11
C VAL A 201 42.64 7.08 3.44
N THR A 202 41.98 6.47 2.46
CA THR A 202 40.66 5.86 2.65
C THR A 202 40.74 4.61 3.55
N TYR A 203 39.70 4.33 4.34
CA TYR A 203 39.63 3.13 5.19
C TYR A 203 39.87 1.82 4.42
N GLN A 204 39.46 1.76 3.15
CA GLN A 204 39.71 0.62 2.27
C GLN A 204 41.20 0.38 2.06
N MET A 205 41.97 1.44 1.80
CA MET A 205 43.43 1.40 1.63
C MET A 205 44.16 1.15 2.96
N ILE A 206 43.64 1.67 4.08
CA ILE A 206 44.23 1.42 5.42
C ILE A 206 44.08 -0.06 5.81
N LYS A 207 42.95 -0.69 5.50
CA LYS A 207 42.64 -2.04 5.97
C LYS A 207 42.94 -3.16 4.98
N ASN A 208 43.08 -2.86 3.68
CA ASN A 208 43.43 -3.82 2.62
C ASN A 208 42.71 -5.17 2.74
N LYS A 209 41.40 -5.13 3.06
CA LYS A 209 40.60 -6.34 3.32
C LYS A 209 40.25 -7.11 2.04
N GLY A 210 40.31 -6.48 0.86
CA GLY A 210 39.98 -7.11 -0.43
C GLY A 210 38.53 -7.59 -0.53
N LEU A 211 38.28 -8.53 -1.45
CA LEU A 211 36.95 -9.07 -1.77
C LEU A 211 36.51 -10.20 -0.81
N THR A 212 36.39 -9.89 0.48
CA THR A 212 35.92 -10.88 1.48
C THR A 212 34.39 -11.06 1.45
N PRO A 213 33.87 -12.30 1.64
CA PRO A 213 32.43 -12.55 1.70
C PRO A 213 31.81 -11.90 2.94
N ARG A 214 30.53 -11.52 2.83
CA ARG A 214 29.78 -10.91 3.94
C ARG A 214 29.62 -11.90 5.11
N ARG A 215 30.25 -11.59 6.25
CA ARG A 215 30.10 -12.33 7.51
C ARG A 215 28.95 -11.77 8.35
N ARG A 216 28.20 -12.63 9.05
CA ARG A 216 27.09 -12.21 9.92
C ARG A 216 27.64 -11.48 11.15
N LYS A 217 26.85 -10.57 11.74
CA LYS A 217 27.25 -9.82 12.95
C LYS A 217 27.56 -10.74 14.15
N ILE A 218 26.85 -11.86 14.25
CA ILE A 218 27.04 -12.88 15.31
C ILE A 218 28.43 -13.53 15.22
N ASP A 219 28.96 -13.72 14.00
CA ASP A 219 30.27 -14.34 13.80
C ASP A 219 31.44 -13.42 14.16
N ARG A 220 31.18 -12.13 14.37
CA ARG A 220 32.21 -11.16 14.82
C ARG A 220 32.59 -11.35 16.28
N ASN A 221 31.67 -11.87 17.10
CA ASN A 221 31.90 -12.07 18.54
C ASN A 221 31.68 -13.54 18.92
N PRO A 222 32.75 -14.29 19.27
CA PRO A 222 32.66 -15.71 19.57
C PRO A 222 31.71 -16.00 20.74
N ARG A 223 31.69 -15.16 21.78
CA ARG A 223 30.78 -15.31 22.93
C ARG A 223 29.31 -15.24 22.51
N VAL A 224 28.96 -14.27 21.65
CA VAL A 224 27.58 -14.09 21.17
C VAL A 224 27.16 -15.29 20.30
N LYS A 225 28.06 -15.76 19.44
CA LYS A 225 27.84 -16.96 18.61
C LYS A 225 27.58 -18.20 19.46
N HIS A 226 28.37 -18.43 20.50
CA HIS A 226 28.23 -19.60 21.37
C HIS A 226 26.96 -19.52 22.21
N ARG A 227 26.59 -18.34 22.72
CA ARG A 227 25.32 -18.12 23.42
C ARG A 227 24.12 -18.44 22.54
N GLU A 228 24.13 -17.97 21.29
CA GLU A 228 23.06 -18.24 20.32
C GLU A 228 23.02 -19.71 19.90
N LYS A 229 24.18 -20.35 19.71
CA LYS A 229 24.28 -21.78 19.42
C LYS A 229 23.68 -22.61 20.56
N PHE A 230 24.00 -22.28 21.82
CA PHE A 230 23.43 -22.92 23.00
C PHE A 230 21.92 -22.72 23.10
N ARG A 231 21.43 -21.48 22.93
CA ARG A 231 20.00 -21.17 22.92
C ARG A 231 19.23 -22.00 21.89
N ARG A 232 19.73 -22.06 20.65
CA ARG A 232 19.13 -22.86 19.56
C ARG A 232 19.16 -24.35 19.85
N ALA A 233 20.26 -24.86 20.42
CA ALA A 233 20.37 -26.25 20.83
C ALA A 233 19.35 -26.61 21.93
N LYS A 234 19.17 -25.72 22.92
CA LYS A 234 18.18 -25.89 23.99
C LYS A 234 16.76 -25.96 23.44
N ILE A 235 16.40 -25.09 22.50
CA ILE A 235 15.09 -25.10 21.83
C ILE A 235 14.89 -26.41 21.04
N ARG A 236 15.88 -26.83 20.26
CA ARG A 236 15.81 -28.09 19.50
C ARG A 236 15.63 -29.30 20.42
N ARG A 237 16.37 -29.33 21.54
CA ARG A 237 16.25 -30.39 22.53
C ARG A 237 14.86 -30.46 23.14
N LYS A 238 14.26 -29.31 23.50
CA LYS A 238 12.87 -29.20 23.98
C LYS A 238 11.84 -29.72 22.99
N GLY A 239 12.11 -29.59 21.69
CA GLY A 239 11.27 -30.16 20.63
C GLY A 239 11.35 -31.68 20.52
N GLN A 240 12.54 -32.26 20.75
CA GLN A 240 12.77 -33.70 20.66
C GLN A 240 12.33 -34.46 21.92
N VAL A 241 12.66 -33.92 23.09
CA VAL A 241 12.38 -34.52 24.40
C VAL A 241 11.71 -33.47 25.26
N ARG A 242 10.56 -33.83 25.84
CA ARG A 242 9.87 -32.95 26.80
C ARG A 242 10.66 -32.91 28.10
N GLU A 243 11.02 -31.71 28.55
CA GLU A 243 11.61 -31.50 29.87
C GLU A 243 10.58 -31.79 30.97
N VAL A 244 11.06 -32.22 32.14
CA VAL A 244 10.23 -32.42 33.33
C VAL A 244 9.64 -31.08 33.76
N ARG A 245 8.32 -31.01 33.91
CA ARG A 245 7.61 -29.83 34.40
C ARG A 245 7.25 -30.03 35.87
N ARG A 246 7.32 -28.96 36.67
CA ARG A 246 6.79 -28.94 38.04
C ARG A 246 5.43 -28.28 38.03
N GLU A 247 4.49 -28.81 38.79
CA GLU A 247 3.15 -28.24 38.95
C GLU A 247 3.22 -27.11 39.98
N LEU A 248 3.35 -25.88 39.50
CA LEU A 248 3.31 -24.69 40.38
C LEU A 248 1.87 -24.24 40.67
N HIS A 249 0.91 -24.68 39.86
CA HIS A 249 -0.49 -24.29 39.96
C HIS A 249 -1.39 -25.53 39.83
N ARG A 250 -2.64 -25.39 40.31
CA ARG A 250 -3.65 -26.44 40.19
C ARG A 250 -3.89 -26.79 38.72
N TYR A 251 -4.03 -28.08 38.45
CA TYR A 251 -4.22 -28.62 37.11
C TYR A 251 -5.45 -28.00 36.42
N SER A 252 -5.23 -27.37 35.26
CA SER A 252 -6.25 -26.75 34.42
C SER A 252 -6.50 -27.48 33.09
N GLY A 253 -5.83 -28.62 32.88
CA GLY A 253 -5.85 -29.38 31.63
C GLY A 253 -4.54 -29.31 30.84
N GLU A 254 -4.47 -30.09 29.75
CA GLU A 254 -3.32 -30.14 28.84
C GLU A 254 -3.33 -28.99 27.83
N LEU A 255 -2.49 -27.97 28.03
CA LEU A 255 -2.41 -26.76 27.19
C LEU A 255 -2.20 -27.04 25.68
N SER A 256 -1.50 -28.11 25.33
CA SER A 256 -1.19 -28.46 23.92
C SER A 256 -2.15 -29.52 23.34
N GLY A 257 -3.15 -29.95 24.11
CA GLY A 257 -4.09 -30.99 23.71
C GLY A 257 -3.57 -32.43 23.87
N ILE A 258 -4.50 -33.37 23.92
CA ILE A 258 -4.26 -34.81 24.07
C ILE A 258 -4.54 -35.49 22.72
N ARG A 259 -3.60 -36.31 22.23
CA ARG A 259 -3.77 -37.11 21.01
C ARG A 259 -3.86 -38.60 21.36
N ALA A 260 -5.08 -39.14 21.35
CA ALA A 260 -5.38 -40.51 21.79
C ALA A 260 -4.63 -41.61 21.01
N GLY A 261 -4.36 -41.41 19.72
CA GLY A 261 -3.72 -42.43 18.87
C GLY A 261 -2.20 -42.56 18.98
N VAL A 262 -1.50 -41.73 19.77
CA VAL A 262 -0.03 -41.71 19.80
C VAL A 262 0.51 -42.40 21.06
N LYS A 263 1.16 -43.55 20.90
CA LYS A 263 1.87 -44.28 21.96
C LYS A 263 3.35 -43.90 21.95
N LYS A 264 3.89 -43.38 23.07
CA LYS A 264 5.31 -42.96 23.22
C LYS A 264 6.15 -43.87 24.12
N SER A 265 5.66 -45.05 24.49
CA SER A 265 6.40 -46.02 25.31
C SER A 265 7.51 -46.70 24.50
N ARG A 266 8.59 -47.10 25.18
CA ARG A 266 9.61 -47.99 24.61
C ARG A 266 9.12 -49.43 24.77
N LYS A 267 9.07 -50.20 23.68
CA LYS A 267 8.79 -51.64 23.74
C LYS A 267 10.06 -52.36 24.21
N LEU A 268 9.94 -53.21 25.21
CA LEU A 268 11.01 -54.12 25.62
C LEU A 268 10.91 -55.37 24.75
N GLN A 269 12.06 -55.89 24.30
CA GLN A 269 12.16 -57.15 23.57
C GLN A 269 12.37 -58.29 24.55
#